data_AF-A0A6N7PX56-F1
#
_entry.id   AF-A0A6N7PX56-F1
#
_cell.length_a   1.000
_cell.length_b   1.000
_cell.length_c   1.000
_cell.angle_alpha   90.00
_cell.angle_beta   90.00
_cell.angle_gamma   90.00
#
_symmetry.space_group_name_H-M   'P 1'
#
loop_
_entity.id
_entity.type
_entity.pdbx_description
1 polymer ?
#
loop_
_entity_poly.entity_id
_entity_poly.type
_entity_poly.pdbx_seq_one_letter_code
_entity_poly.pdbx_strand_id
1 'polypeptide(L)'
;MLKVVLIGCATCAIFRAVNRKASPTNLHARLFVLPLLLLVLTACKGSVECTTEITAGTGTFKGSARGQGDEKGPVMKAALRDACQKMCVDTKAPVIDACVTRCTVDVGAAKIGARTSCND
;
A
#
# COMPACT_ATOMS: atom_id res chain seq x y z
N MET A 1 7.99 -22.72 -6.67
CA MET A 1 7.90 -21.46 -7.43
C MET A 1 7.41 -20.38 -6.47
N LEU A 2 8.35 -19.61 -5.93
CA LEU A 2 8.22 -18.86 -4.67
C LEU A 2 7.84 -17.39 -4.94
N LYS A 3 6.84 -16.90 -4.21
CA LYS A 3 6.24 -15.56 -4.24
C LYS A 3 7.28 -14.45 -4.02
N VAL A 4 7.59 -13.67 -5.06
CA VAL A 4 8.37 -12.43 -4.97
C VAL A 4 7.42 -11.23 -4.90
N VAL A 5 6.67 -11.09 -3.80
CA VAL A 5 5.90 -9.88 -3.50
C VAL A 5 5.86 -9.72 -1.97
N LEU A 6 6.99 -9.46 -1.32
CA LEU A 6 7.02 -9.24 0.15
C LEU A 6 8.27 -8.50 0.68
N ILE A 7 9.00 -7.76 -0.16
CA ILE A 7 10.22 -7.06 0.29
C ILE A 7 9.94 -5.61 0.77
N GLY A 8 8.76 -5.03 0.49
CA GLY A 8 8.51 -3.61 0.78
C GLY A 8 7.86 -3.24 2.12
N CYS A 9 7.20 -4.18 2.82
CA CYS A 9 6.41 -3.86 4.02
C CYS A 9 6.95 -4.41 5.35
N ALA A 10 7.89 -5.37 5.32
CA ALA A 10 8.30 -6.08 6.53
C ALA A 10 9.25 -5.25 7.42
N THR A 11 10.05 -4.34 6.88
CA THR A 11 11.04 -3.60 7.66
C THR A 11 10.44 -2.46 8.49
N CYS A 12 9.33 -1.83 8.07
CA CYS A 12 8.70 -0.76 8.86
C CYS A 12 7.91 -1.29 10.06
N ALA A 13 7.34 -2.50 10.00
CA ALA A 13 6.55 -3.05 11.10
C ALA A 13 7.43 -3.60 12.24
N ILE A 14 8.63 -4.13 11.93
CA ILE A 14 9.49 -4.76 12.93
C ILE A 14 10.06 -3.73 13.92
N PHE A 15 10.26 -2.47 13.51
CA PHE A 15 10.81 -1.45 14.40
C PHE A 15 9.85 -0.99 15.52
N ARG A 16 8.53 -1.19 15.37
CA ARG A 16 7.54 -0.80 16.39
C ARG A 16 7.30 -1.85 17.49
N ALA A 17 7.78 -3.09 17.33
CA ALA A 17 7.54 -4.16 18.30
C ALA A 17 8.64 -4.30 19.38
N VAL A 18 9.83 -3.72 19.18
CA VAL A 18 10.94 -3.78 20.15
C VAL A 18 10.86 -2.59 21.14
N ASN A 19 9.69 -2.35 21.71
CA ASN A 19 9.48 -1.32 22.74
C ASN A 19 8.76 -1.87 23.99
N ARG A 20 8.91 -3.17 24.28
CA ARG A 20 8.44 -3.77 25.53
C ARG A 20 9.40 -4.85 26.02
N LYS A 21 10.56 -4.44 26.51
CA LYS A 21 11.20 -5.05 27.69
C LYS A 21 12.42 -4.24 28.11
N ALA A 22 12.18 -3.32 29.03
CA ALA A 22 13.22 -2.87 29.93
C ALA A 22 13.57 -4.03 30.90
N SER A 23 14.83 -4.40 30.99
CA SER A 23 15.41 -4.90 32.24
C SER A 23 16.91 -4.55 32.26
N PRO A 24 17.42 -4.05 33.40
CA PRO A 24 18.72 -3.40 33.49
C PRO A 24 19.81 -4.40 33.84
N THR A 25 21.01 -4.24 33.27
CA THR A 25 22.31 -4.51 33.91
C THR A 25 23.44 -4.34 32.90
N ASN A 26 24.57 -3.79 33.35
CA ASN A 26 25.85 -3.65 32.65
C ASN A 26 26.05 -2.41 31.77
N LEU A 27 26.02 -1.27 32.45
CA LEU A 27 27.13 -0.30 32.56
C LEU A 27 28.48 -0.78 31.96
N HIS A 28 28.73 -0.69 30.64
CA HIS A 28 30.10 -0.64 30.04
C HIS A 28 30.17 -0.43 28.51
N ALA A 29 29.06 -0.24 27.78
CA ALA A 29 29.10 -0.10 26.31
C ALA A 29 28.85 1.34 25.79
N ARG A 30 29.36 2.36 26.51
CA ARG A 30 28.97 3.77 26.31
C ARG A 30 29.71 4.56 25.23
N LEU A 31 30.59 3.97 24.41
CA LEU A 31 31.40 4.77 23.46
C LEU A 31 31.27 4.43 21.97
N PHE A 32 30.45 3.46 21.57
CA PHE A 32 30.36 3.03 20.16
C PHE A 32 28.96 3.15 19.53
N VAL A 33 28.08 3.97 20.11
CA VAL A 33 26.66 4.05 19.72
C VAL A 33 26.33 5.28 18.84
N LEU A 34 27.29 6.21 18.66
CA LEU A 34 26.97 7.53 18.08
C LEU A 34 26.89 7.60 16.53
N PRO A 35 27.68 6.87 15.70
CA PRO A 35 27.61 7.08 14.26
C PRO A 35 26.51 6.26 13.56
N LEU A 36 25.98 5.21 14.20
CA LEU A 36 24.93 4.37 13.60
C LEU A 36 23.51 4.97 13.74
N LEU A 37 23.34 5.96 14.63
CA LEU A 37 22.05 6.62 14.86
C LEU A 37 21.68 7.63 13.75
N LEU A 38 22.66 8.13 12.99
CA LEU A 38 22.48 9.18 11.97
C LEU A 38 22.01 8.66 10.61
N LEU A 39 22.05 7.35 10.37
CA LEU A 39 21.55 6.72 9.14
C LEU A 39 20.03 6.45 9.13
N VAL A 40 19.33 6.76 10.23
CA VAL A 40 17.88 6.51 10.37
C VAL A 40 17.03 7.73 9.99
N LEU A 41 17.65 8.88 9.66
CA LEU A 41 16.93 10.15 9.45
C LEU A 41 16.64 10.52 7.98
N THR A 42 17.12 9.75 6.99
CA THR A 42 16.94 10.08 5.57
C THR A 42 16.00 9.10 4.88
N ALA A 43 14.70 9.13 5.19
CA ALA A 43 13.61 8.83 4.25
C ALA A 43 12.23 8.91 4.92
N CYS A 44 11.86 10.06 5.48
CA CYS A 44 10.44 10.44 5.46
C CYS A 44 10.11 10.88 4.02
N LYS A 45 10.09 9.92 3.08
CA LYS A 45 9.48 10.15 1.77
C LYS A 45 7.99 10.37 2.01
N GLY A 46 7.42 11.42 1.40
CA GLY A 46 6.00 11.74 1.51
C GLY A 46 5.14 10.48 1.28
N SER A 47 4.07 10.33 2.06
CA SER A 47 3.17 9.19 1.97
C SER A 47 1.98 9.59 1.12
N VAL A 48 1.90 9.06 -0.10
CA VAL A 48 0.74 9.30 -0.98
C VAL A 48 -0.33 8.26 -0.66
N GLU A 49 -1.54 8.72 -0.39
CA GLU A 49 -2.73 7.89 -0.26
C GLU A 49 -3.70 8.19 -1.41
N CYS A 50 -3.97 7.19 -2.23
CA CYS A 50 -4.98 7.28 -3.28
C CYS A 50 -6.19 6.43 -2.95
N THR A 51 -7.38 6.99 -3.13
CA THR A 51 -8.66 6.30 -3.04
C THR A 51 -9.34 6.34 -4.39
N THR A 52 -9.80 5.19 -4.88
CA THR A 52 -10.56 5.05 -6.12
C THR A 52 -11.95 4.54 -5.83
N GLU A 53 -12.95 5.20 -6.38
CA GLU A 53 -14.35 4.81 -6.34
C GLU A 53 -14.78 4.40 -7.74
N ILE A 54 -15.32 3.19 -7.89
CA ILE A 54 -15.84 2.65 -9.14
C ILE A 54 -17.35 2.54 -9.01
N THR A 55 -18.08 3.15 -9.94
CA THR A 55 -19.54 3.02 -10.04
C THR A 55 -19.85 2.06 -11.19
N ALA A 56 -20.33 0.87 -10.84
CA ALA A 56 -20.83 -0.12 -11.79
C ALA A 56 -22.28 -0.43 -11.42
N GLY A 57 -23.14 -0.80 -12.37
CA GLY A 57 -24.60 -0.79 -12.22
C GLY A 57 -25.23 -1.38 -10.94
N THR A 58 -24.52 -2.22 -10.18
CA THR A 58 -24.95 -2.79 -8.89
C THR A 58 -24.58 -1.95 -7.65
N GLY A 59 -23.70 -0.94 -7.75
CA GLY A 59 -23.27 -0.13 -6.62
C GLY A 59 -22.00 0.67 -6.85
N THR A 60 -21.48 1.26 -5.77
CA THR A 60 -20.20 1.97 -5.78
C THR A 60 -19.18 1.23 -4.92
N PHE A 61 -18.01 0.94 -5.49
CA PHE A 61 -16.95 0.14 -4.89
C PHE A 61 -15.73 1.02 -4.64
N LYS A 62 -15.25 1.06 -3.39
CA LYS A 62 -14.12 1.90 -2.99
C LYS A 62 -12.87 1.06 -2.70
N GLY A 63 -11.78 1.37 -3.38
CA GLY A 63 -10.45 0.83 -3.12
C GLY A 63 -9.48 1.92 -2.72
N SER A 64 -8.51 1.61 -1.86
CA SER A 64 -7.48 2.57 -1.48
C SER A 64 -6.12 1.91 -1.45
N ALA A 65 -5.09 2.68 -1.76
CA ALA A 65 -3.70 2.27 -1.70
C ALA A 65 -2.84 3.40 -1.17
N ARG A 66 -1.78 3.02 -0.46
CA ARG A 66 -0.77 3.95 0.06
C ARG A 66 0.59 3.56 -0.48
N GLY A 67 1.38 4.55 -0.86
CA GLY A 67 2.77 4.39 -1.29
C GLY A 67 3.68 5.39 -0.61
N GLN A 68 4.98 5.11 -0.63
CA GLN A 68 6.01 6.05 -0.19
C GLN A 68 6.70 6.64 -1.43
N GLY A 69 6.88 7.97 -1.42
CA GLY A 69 7.50 8.73 -2.50
C GLY A 69 6.49 9.56 -3.30
N ASP A 70 7.00 10.47 -4.10
CA ASP A 70 6.21 11.48 -4.84
C ASP A 70 5.44 10.91 -6.05
N GLU A 71 5.63 9.63 -6.36
CA GLU A 71 5.02 8.99 -7.53
C GLU A 71 3.59 8.54 -7.23
N LYS A 72 2.62 9.39 -7.60
CA LYS A 72 1.18 9.08 -7.50
C LYS A 72 0.73 7.96 -8.43
N GLY A 73 1.37 7.82 -9.60
CA GLY A 73 0.95 6.89 -10.66
C GLY A 73 0.82 5.43 -10.21
N PRO A 74 1.85 4.83 -9.58
CA PRO A 74 1.77 3.47 -9.04
C PRO A 74 0.71 3.30 -7.96
N VAL A 75 0.56 4.29 -7.07
CA VAL A 75 -0.42 4.25 -5.96
C VAL A 75 -1.85 4.35 -6.50
N MET A 76 -2.10 5.19 -7.51
CA MET A 76 -3.37 5.26 -8.22
C MET A 76 -3.74 3.92 -8.86
N LYS A 77 -2.80 3.29 -9.58
CA LYS A 77 -3.03 1.97 -10.21
C LYS A 77 -3.34 0.89 -9.17
N ALA A 78 -2.66 0.92 -8.03
CA ALA A 78 -2.93 0.00 -6.93
C ALA A 78 -4.32 0.23 -6.31
N ALA A 79 -4.71 1.49 -6.09
CA ALA A 79 -6.04 1.84 -5.56
C ALA A 79 -7.16 1.44 -6.52
N LEU A 80 -6.97 1.65 -7.82
CA LEU A 80 -7.92 1.21 -8.86
C LEU A 80 -8.06 -0.31 -8.89
N ARG A 81 -6.93 -1.04 -8.82
CA ARG A 81 -6.94 -2.51 -8.80
C ARG A 81 -7.66 -3.06 -7.56
N ASP A 82 -7.46 -2.45 -6.40
CA ASP A 82 -8.17 -2.81 -5.16
C ASP A 82 -9.69 -2.57 -5.28
N ALA A 83 -10.10 -1.43 -5.87
CA ALA A 83 -11.50 -1.13 -6.11
C ALA A 83 -12.15 -2.15 -7.08
N CYS A 84 -11.46 -2.47 -8.18
CA CYS A 84 -11.89 -3.49 -9.12
C CYS A 84 -11.99 -4.87 -8.47
N GLN A 85 -11.05 -5.23 -7.59
CA GLN A 85 -11.08 -6.49 -6.86
C GLN A 85 -12.30 -6.59 -5.97
N LYS A 86 -12.64 -5.53 -5.22
CA LYS A 86 -13.85 -5.48 -4.38
C LYS A 86 -15.12 -5.64 -5.22
N MET A 87 -15.21 -4.96 -6.36
CA MET A 87 -16.32 -5.11 -7.29
C MET A 87 -16.44 -6.56 -7.80
N CYS A 88 -15.33 -7.19 -8.19
CA CYS A 88 -15.32 -8.55 -8.71
C CYS A 88 -15.69 -9.61 -7.66
N VAL A 89 -15.31 -9.38 -6.40
CA VAL A 89 -15.71 -10.24 -5.27
C VAL A 89 -17.19 -10.08 -4.96
N ASP A 90 -17.69 -8.84 -4.91
CA ASP A 90 -19.10 -8.54 -4.64
C ASP A 90 -20.05 -9.10 -5.72
N THR A 91 -19.65 -8.97 -6.97
CA THR A 91 -20.36 -9.53 -8.13
C THR A 91 -20.20 -11.05 -8.28
N LYS A 92 -19.46 -11.70 -7.37
CA LYS A 92 -19.17 -13.15 -7.37
C LYS A 92 -18.65 -13.64 -8.72
N ALA A 93 -17.68 -12.91 -9.29
CA ALA A 93 -17.10 -13.28 -10.56
C ALA A 93 -16.43 -14.67 -10.47
N PRO A 94 -16.62 -15.56 -11.46
CA PRO A 94 -16.11 -16.93 -11.43
C PRO A 94 -14.57 -16.99 -11.45
N VAL A 95 -13.92 -15.97 -12.04
CA VAL A 95 -12.47 -15.80 -12.09
C VAL A 95 -12.12 -14.36 -11.76
N ILE A 96 -11.65 -14.13 -10.53
CA ILE A 96 -11.40 -12.78 -10.00
C ILE A 96 -10.35 -12.02 -10.81
N ASP A 97 -9.19 -12.62 -11.12
CA ASP A 97 -8.11 -11.92 -11.85
C ASP A 97 -8.52 -11.46 -13.25
N ALA A 98 -9.30 -12.29 -13.98
CA ALA A 98 -9.83 -11.91 -15.29
C ALA A 98 -10.83 -10.75 -15.17
N CYS A 99 -11.69 -10.77 -14.15
CA CYS A 99 -12.63 -9.68 -13.87
C CYS A 99 -11.89 -8.39 -13.52
N VAL A 100 -10.87 -8.46 -12.65
CA VAL A 100 -10.07 -7.29 -12.26
C VAL A 100 -9.37 -6.69 -13.47
N THR A 101 -8.76 -7.52 -14.31
CA THR A 101 -8.09 -7.08 -15.54
C THR A 101 -9.08 -6.35 -16.46
N ARG A 102 -10.26 -6.95 -16.68
CA ARG A 102 -11.31 -6.35 -17.50
C ARG A 102 -11.82 -5.03 -16.92
N CYS A 103 -12.06 -4.98 -15.61
CA CYS A 103 -12.45 -3.77 -14.91
C CYS A 103 -11.44 -2.63 -15.11
N THR A 104 -10.14 -2.92 -14.97
CA THR A 104 -9.10 -1.89 -15.18
C THR A 104 -9.05 -1.39 -16.63
N VAL A 105 -9.27 -2.27 -17.62
CA VAL A 105 -9.33 -1.90 -19.04
C VAL A 105 -10.59 -1.09 -19.34
N ASP A 106 -11.75 -1.49 -18.81
CA ASP A 106 -13.02 -0.80 -19.03
C ASP A 106 -13.04 0.58 -18.36
N VAL A 107 -12.39 0.74 -17.21
CA VAL A 107 -12.14 2.06 -16.60
C VAL A 107 -11.21 2.90 -17.47
N GLY A 108 -10.11 2.34 -17.97
CA GLY A 108 -9.19 3.03 -18.89
C GLY A 108 -9.84 3.43 -20.23
N ALA A 109 -10.83 2.66 -20.68
CA ALA A 109 -11.65 2.96 -21.85
C ALA A 109 -12.89 3.83 -21.53
N ALA A 110 -12.99 4.35 -20.31
CA ALA A 110 -14.10 5.19 -19.82
C ALA A 110 -15.50 4.56 -19.98
N LYS A 111 -15.60 3.22 -20.01
CA LYS A 111 -16.87 2.49 -20.06
C LYS A 111 -17.52 2.36 -18.68
N ILE A 112 -16.70 2.37 -17.63
CA ILE A 112 -17.13 2.33 -16.23
C ILE A 112 -16.68 3.64 -15.58
N GLY A 113 -17.58 4.28 -14.84
CA GLY A 113 -17.25 5.49 -14.10
C GLY A 113 -16.30 5.18 -12.96
N ALA A 114 -15.10 5.77 -12.96
CA ALA A 114 -14.17 5.72 -11.84
C ALA A 114 -13.70 7.12 -11.46
N ARG A 115 -13.59 7.37 -10.15
CA ARG A 115 -13.01 8.59 -9.59
C ARG A 115 -11.87 8.22 -8.67
N THR A 116 -10.68 8.74 -8.95
CA THR A 116 -9.51 8.57 -8.09
C THR A 116 -9.10 9.90 -7.48
N SER A 117 -8.98 9.93 -6.16
CA SER A 117 -8.50 11.08 -5.39
C SER A 117 -7.24 10.68 -4.65
N CYS A 118 -6.17 11.46 -4.78
CA CYS A 118 -4.90 11.22 -4.07
C CYS A 118 -4.57 12.39 -3.16
N ASN A 119 -4.22 12.07 -1.91
CA ASN A 119 -3.70 13.00 -0.92
C ASN A 119 -2.22 12.68 -0.66
N ASP A 120 -1.43 13.71 -0.36
CA ASP A 120 -0.01 13.65 -0.01
C ASP A 120 0.21 13.88 1.49
#